data_AF-A0A069RP29-F1
#
_entry.id   AF-A0A069RP29-F1
#
_cell.length_a   1.000
_cell.length_b   1.000
_cell.length_c   1.000
_cell.angle_alpha   90.00
_cell.angle_beta   90.00
_cell.angle_gamma   90.00
#
_symmetry.space_group_name_H-M   'P 1'
#
loop_
_entity.id
_entity.type
_entity.pdbx_description
1 polymer ?
#
loop_
_entity_poly.entity_id
_entity_poly.type
_entity_poly.pdbx_seq_one_letter_code
_entity_poly.pdbx_strand_id
1 'polypeptide(L)'
;MHSMDLIENYIALWIAIENGFTVETAFHVLDLVLENKKISPKVRRVLDEKDVDDMIKFKDEMHLTCTEIGMMYGISESEVYRKIRNCRAERTEGQLCL
;
A
#
# COMPACT_ATOMS: atom_id res chain seq x y z
N MET A 1 -21.79 -15.27 -3.35
CA MET A 1 -20.48 -14.95 -2.73
C MET A 1 -20.02 -13.58 -3.21
N HIS A 2 -20.82 -12.54 -2.95
CA HIS A 2 -20.62 -11.16 -3.44
C HIS A 2 -21.09 -10.09 -2.43
N SER A 3 -21.72 -10.47 -1.31
CA SER A 3 -22.28 -9.50 -0.37
C SER A 3 -21.28 -9.03 0.69
N MET A 4 -20.21 -9.79 0.94
CA MET A 4 -19.21 -9.47 1.97
C MET A 4 -18.29 -8.36 1.48
N ASP A 5 -17.79 -8.47 0.24
CA ASP A 5 -16.96 -7.45 -0.42
C ASP A 5 -17.67 -6.08 -0.49
N LEU A 6 -18.99 -6.06 -0.70
CA LEU A 6 -19.76 -4.81 -0.73
C LEU A 6 -19.83 -4.13 0.64
N ILE A 7 -19.96 -4.91 1.71
CA ILE A 7 -19.99 -4.40 3.09
C ILE A 7 -18.62 -3.87 3.48
N GLU A 8 -17.54 -4.60 3.15
CA GLU A 8 -16.17 -4.17 3.41
C GLU A 8 -15.85 -2.85 2.71
N ASN A 9 -16.22 -2.72 1.43
CA ASN A 9 -16.09 -1.47 0.69
C ASN A 9 -16.85 -0.32 1.34
N TYR A 10 -18.08 -0.56 1.80
CA TYR A 10 -18.89 0.47 2.44
C TYR A 10 -18.28 0.93 3.77
N ILE A 11 -17.79 -0.01 4.58
CA ILE A 11 -17.15 0.29 5.86
C ILE A 11 -15.82 1.02 5.63
N ALA A 12 -15.00 0.59 4.66
CA ALA A 12 -13.76 1.27 4.31
C ALA A 12 -14.02 2.71 3.84
N LEU A 13 -15.03 2.94 3.01
CA LEU A 13 -15.43 4.29 2.60
C LEU A 13 -15.87 5.14 3.79
N TRP A 14 -16.64 4.57 4.72
CA TRP A 14 -17.07 5.28 5.92
C TRP A 14 -15.89 5.67 6.81
N ILE A 15 -14.93 4.76 7.04
CA ILE A 15 -13.68 5.02 7.77
C ILE A 15 -12.88 6.14 7.08
N ALA A 16 -12.78 6.11 5.75
CA ALA A 16 -12.06 7.11 4.96
C ALA A 16 -12.65 8.51 5.15
N ILE A 17 -13.98 8.65 5.04
CA ILE A 17 -14.69 9.92 5.17
C ILE A 17 -14.54 10.47 6.60
N GLU A 18 -14.82 9.65 7.61
CA GLU A 18 -14.85 10.08 9.01
C GLU A 18 -13.47 10.55 9.50
N ASN A 19 -12.38 9.95 9.00
CA ASN A 19 -11.02 10.21 9.46
C ASN A 19 -10.17 11.01 8.46
N GLY A 20 -10.71 11.38 7.30
CA GLY A 20 -9.95 12.02 6.23
C GLY A 20 -8.81 11.16 5.68
N PHE A 21 -8.98 9.84 5.70
CA PHE A 21 -7.97 8.88 5.23
C PHE A 21 -8.10 8.61 3.73
N THR A 22 -7.00 8.15 3.12
CA THR A 22 -7.08 7.53 1.79
C THR A 22 -7.86 6.23 1.87
N VAL A 23 -8.44 5.81 0.75
CA VAL A 23 -9.21 4.56 0.66
C VAL A 23 -8.36 3.38 1.11
N GLU A 24 -7.10 3.32 0.70
CA GLU A 24 -6.13 2.28 1.06
C GLU A 24 -5.84 2.25 2.57
N THR A 25 -5.72 3.43 3.19
CA THR A 25 -5.52 3.53 4.63
C THR A 25 -6.76 3.04 5.38
N ALA A 26 -7.94 3.33 4.87
CA ALA A 26 -9.20 2.89 5.46
C ALA A 26 -9.41 1.37 5.36
N PHE A 27 -9.06 0.76 4.21
CA PHE A 27 -9.03 -0.70 4.07
C PHE A 27 -8.05 -1.34 5.04
N HIS A 28 -6.85 -0.76 5.17
CA HIS A 28 -5.87 -1.27 6.12
C HIS A 28 -6.37 -1.22 7.58
N VAL A 29 -7.06 -0.15 7.97
CA VAL A 29 -7.69 -0.06 9.31
C VAL A 29 -8.79 -1.11 9.46
N LEU A 30 -9.59 -1.35 8.44
CA LEU A 30 -10.62 -2.38 8.44
C LEU A 30 -10.02 -3.78 8.64
N ASP A 31 -8.95 -4.11 7.91
CA ASP A 31 -8.24 -5.39 8.06
C ASP A 31 -7.72 -5.59 9.49
N LEU A 32 -7.12 -4.55 10.09
CA LEU A 32 -6.64 -4.62 11.47
C LEU A 32 -7.77 -4.90 12.47
N VAL A 33 -8.96 -4.33 12.26
CA VAL A 33 -10.15 -4.59 13.10
C VAL A 33 -10.63 -6.03 12.91
N LEU A 34 -10.75 -6.49 11.66
CA LEU A 34 -11.20 -7.85 11.35
C LEU A 34 -10.24 -8.92 11.89
N GLU A 35 -8.94 -8.64 11.89
CA GLU A 35 -7.89 -9.51 12.43
C GLU A 35 -7.69 -9.39 13.95
N ASN A 36 -8.51 -8.60 14.66
CA ASN A 36 -8.39 -8.34 16.11
C ASN A 36 -7.01 -7.79 16.53
N LYS A 37 -6.34 -7.04 15.65
CA LYS A 37 -5.06 -6.40 15.92
C LYS A 37 -5.25 -5.05 16.63
N LYS A 38 -4.35 -4.71 17.56
CA LYS A 38 -4.39 -3.42 18.26
C LYS A 38 -4.16 -2.27 17.26
N ILE A 39 -5.14 -1.38 17.13
CA ILE A 39 -5.01 -0.13 16.38
C ILE A 39 -4.13 0.82 17.20
N SER A 40 -2.87 0.99 16.80
CA SER A 40 -1.99 1.97 17.42
C SER A 40 -2.21 3.36 16.80
N PRO A 41 -2.10 4.48 17.55
CA PRO A 41 -2.35 5.83 17.02
C PRO A 41 -1.34 6.28 15.94
N LYS A 42 -0.31 5.49 15.69
CA LYS A 42 0.57 5.59 14.52
C LYS A 42 0.36 4.35 13.67
N VAL A 43 -0.80 4.21 13.04
CA VAL A 43 -0.98 3.25 11.95
C VAL A 43 -0.12 3.75 10.78
N ARG A 44 1.19 3.51 10.86
CA ARG A 44 2.03 3.52 9.67
C ARG A 44 1.75 2.20 8.99
N ARG A 45 1.09 2.26 7.82
CA ARG A 45 0.97 1.09 6.95
C ARG A 45 2.37 0.49 6.80
N VAL A 46 2.54 -0.74 7.28
CA VAL A 46 3.78 -1.47 7.06
C VAL A 46 3.71 -1.95 5.63
N LEU A 47 4.49 -1.32 4.76
CA LEU A 47 4.55 -1.69 3.35
C LEU A 47 5.38 -2.97 3.22
N ASP A 48 4.75 -4.03 2.71
CA ASP A 48 5.39 -5.33 2.51
C ASP A 48 6.07 -5.43 1.12
N GLU A 49 6.64 -6.60 0.81
CA GLU A 49 7.28 -6.83 -0.49
C GLU A 49 6.29 -6.79 -1.66
N LYS A 50 5.03 -7.19 -1.45
CA LYS A 50 3.99 -7.14 -2.48
C LYS A 50 3.61 -5.70 -2.81
N ASP A 51 3.51 -4.84 -1.80
CA ASP A 51 3.28 -3.41 -2.00
C ASP A 51 4.38 -2.82 -2.89
N VAL A 52 5.64 -3.21 -2.70
CA VAL A 52 6.76 -2.75 -3.54
C VAL A 52 6.67 -3.32 -4.95
N ASP A 53 6.25 -4.56 -5.12
CA ASP A 53 6.01 -5.14 -6.44
C ASP A 53 4.90 -4.43 -7.20
N ASP A 54 3.80 -4.09 -6.52
CA ASP A 54 2.71 -3.35 -7.13
C ASP A 54 3.14 -1.91 -7.49
N MET A 55 3.97 -1.25 -6.65
CA MET A 55 4.59 0.03 -7.01
C MET A 55 5.44 -0.08 -8.28
N ILE A 56 6.18 -1.19 -8.47
CA ILE A 56 6.96 -1.44 -9.68
C ILE A 56 6.04 -1.63 -10.89
N LYS A 57 4.96 -2.42 -10.76
CA LYS A 57 3.98 -2.59 -11.85
C LYS A 57 3.29 -1.29 -12.23
N PHE A 58 2.88 -0.49 -11.24
CA PHE A 58 2.32 0.83 -11.49
C PHE A 58 3.29 1.73 -12.23
N LYS A 59 4.59 1.62 -11.92
CA LYS A 59 5.63 2.38 -12.60
C LYS A 59 5.90 1.92 -14.02
N ASP A 60 6.04 0.61 -14.23
CA ASP A 60 6.55 0.03 -15.46
C ASP A 60 5.44 -0.32 -16.46
N GLU A 61 4.28 -0.79 -15.98
CA GLU A 61 3.14 -1.21 -16.82
C GLU A 61 2.11 -0.10 -17.02
N MET A 62 1.81 0.67 -15.97
CA MET A 62 0.81 1.75 -16.02
C MET A 62 1.41 3.15 -16.23
N HIS A 63 2.74 3.25 -16.26
CA HIS A 63 3.48 4.50 -16.44
C HIS A 63 3.15 5.62 -15.43
N LEU A 64 2.72 5.26 -14.23
CA LEU A 64 2.42 6.22 -13.17
C LEU A 64 3.71 6.89 -12.66
N THR A 65 3.58 8.15 -12.26
CA THR A 65 4.66 8.89 -11.62
C THR A 65 4.87 8.42 -10.18
N CYS A 66 6.09 8.60 -9.66
CA CYS A 66 6.37 8.27 -8.26
C CYS A 66 5.52 9.13 -7.31
N THR A 67 5.14 10.34 -7.74
CA THR A 67 4.24 11.23 -7.01
C THR A 67 2.83 10.63 -6.91
N GLU A 68 2.26 10.15 -8.02
CA GLU A 68 0.93 9.50 -8.04
C GLU A 68 0.92 8.22 -7.18
N ILE A 69 1.95 7.40 -7.30
CA ILE A 69 2.11 6.20 -6.48
C ILE A 69 2.23 6.58 -4.99
N GLY A 70 2.98 7.64 -4.67
CA GLY A 70 3.10 8.13 -3.30
C GLY A 70 1.74 8.55 -2.71
N MET A 71 0.90 9.22 -3.51
CA MET A 71 -0.44 9.60 -3.10
C MET A 71 -1.33 8.40 -2.79
N MET A 72 -1.32 7.36 -3.65
CA MET A 72 -2.10 6.12 -3.42
C MET A 72 -1.69 5.40 -2.14
N TYR A 73 -0.39 5.35 -1.86
CA TYR A 73 0.14 4.63 -0.70
C TYR A 73 0.28 5.50 0.56
N GLY A 74 -0.05 6.79 0.49
CA GLY A 74 0.08 7.73 1.61
C GLY A 74 1.54 7.97 2.03
N ILE A 75 2.49 7.90 1.10
CA ILE A 75 3.93 8.09 1.35
C ILE A 75 4.53 9.14 0.41
N SER A 76 5.73 9.61 0.74
CA SER A 76 6.42 10.60 -0.10
C SER A 76 6.93 9.98 -1.41
N GLU A 77 7.01 10.79 -2.46
CA GLU A 77 7.60 10.40 -3.75
C GLU A 77 9.02 9.84 -3.58
N SER A 78 9.84 10.48 -2.74
CA SER A 78 11.21 10.05 -2.47
C SER A 78 11.25 8.67 -1.81
N GLU A 79 10.26 8.34 -0.99
CA GLU A 79 10.14 7.04 -0.36
C GLU A 79 9.75 5.94 -1.35
N VAL A 80 8.82 6.24 -2.27
CA VAL A 80 8.48 5.35 -3.41
C VAL A 80 9.73 5.07 -4.24
N TYR A 81 10.44 6.13 -4.64
CA TYR A 81 11.65 6.00 -5.45
C TYR A 81 12.71 5.13 -4.76
N ARG A 82 12.95 5.37 -3.46
CA ARG A 82 13.91 4.60 -2.66
C ARG A 82 13.53 3.12 -2.60
N LYS A 83 12.25 2.79 -2.38
CA LYS A 83 11.76 1.41 -2.30
C LYS A 83 11.92 0.67 -3.62
N ILE A 84 11.49 1.27 -4.74
CA ILE A 84 11.64 0.69 -6.07
C ILE A 84 13.12 0.45 -6.40
N ARG A 85 13.98 1.44 -6.12
CA ARG A 85 15.42 1.34 -6.37
C ARG A 85 16.07 0.20 -5.57
N ASN A 86 15.77 0.10 -4.28
CA ASN A 86 16.35 -0.93 -3.41
C ASN A 86 15.94 -2.33 -3.86
N CYS A 87 14.66 -2.55 -4.16
CA CYS A 87 14.15 -3.84 -4.64
C CYS A 87 14.85 -4.27 -5.95
N ARG A 88 15.07 -3.33 -6.88
CA ARG A 88 15.82 -3.60 -8.13
C ARG A 88 17.29 -3.95 -7.86
N ALA A 89 17.93 -3.28 -6.89
CA ALA A 89 19.32 -3.57 -6.51
C ALA A 89 19.46 -4.97 -5.90
N GLU A 90 18.60 -5.33 -4.95
CA GLU A 90 18.58 -6.65 -4.30
C GLU A 90 18.36 -7.79 -5.30
N ARG A 91 17.48 -7.59 -6.30
CA ARG A 91 17.27 -8.54 -7.40
C ARG A 91 18.48 -8.71 -8.31
N THR A 92 19.27 -7.65 -8.48
CA THR A 92 20.50 -7.68 -9.28
C THR A 92 21.63 -8.38 -8.53
N GLU A 93 21.77 -8.12 -7.22
CA GLU A 93 22.76 -8.79 -6.36
C GLU A 93 22.45 -10.29 -6.18
N GLY A 94 21.16 -10.67 -6.08
CA GLY A 94 20.74 -12.08 -6.04
C GLY A 94 21.02 -12.88 -7.31
N GLN A 95 21.12 -12.21 -8.47
CA GLN A 95 21.46 -12.85 -9.75
C GLN A 95 22.97 -13.03 -9.98
N LEU A 96 23.83 -12.27 -9.27
CA LEU A 96 25.29 -12.37 -9.37
C LEU A 96 25.89 -13.45 -8.47
N CYS A 97 25.08 -14.07 -7.60
CA CYS A 97 25.47 -15.15 -6.68
C CYS A 97 25.10 -16.57 -7.18
N LEU A 98 24.79 -16.74 -8.47
CA LEU A 98 24.56 -18.02 -9.16
C LEU A 98 25.59 -18.23 -10.26
#